data_AF-A0A832U6A9-F1
#
_entry.id   AF-A0A832U6A9-F1
#
_cell.length_a   1.000
_cell.length_b   1.000
_cell.length_c   1.000
_cell.angle_alpha   90.00
_cell.angle_beta   90.00
_cell.angle_gamma   90.00
#
_symmetry.space_group_name_H-M   'P 1'
#
loop_
_entity.id
_entity.type
_entity.pdbx_description
1 polymer ?
#
loop_
_entity_poly.entity_id
_entity_poly.type
_entity_poly.pdbx_seq_one_letter_code
_entity_poly.pdbx_strand_id
1 'polypeptide(L)'
;MVVCPRCGNNLLTRQVIVITNRTKITCTRCSSKLQVKNKNVSSIIGGVGGGVGAFLGVFHLEAWIVTDNLVYLWAFALLLALIFTVALLLMEKYVQMKVVGEPEFEERRFCRYCGAQNQLSTAFCQRCGKKMD
;
A
#
# COMPACT_ATOMS: atom_id res chain seq x y z
N MET A 1 1.38 -13.67 8.65
CA MET A 1 0.27 -13.26 9.56
C MET A 1 0.37 -11.77 9.82
N VAL A 2 -0.72 -11.01 9.66
CA VAL A 2 -0.72 -9.56 9.83
C VAL A 2 -1.34 -9.22 11.19
N VAL A 3 -0.59 -8.52 12.02
CA VAL A 3 -0.97 -8.16 13.39
C VAL A 3 -1.47 -6.71 13.42
N CYS A 4 -2.53 -6.44 14.17
CA CYS A 4 -3.02 -5.08 14.36
C CYS A 4 -2.01 -4.24 15.17
N PRO A 5 -1.57 -3.07 14.68
CA PRO A 5 -0.60 -2.23 15.39
C PRO A 5 -1.14 -1.58 16.68
N ARG A 6 -2.47 -1.53 16.87
CA ARG A 6 -3.09 -0.94 18.07
C ARG A 6 -3.29 -1.94 19.20
N CYS A 7 -3.81 -3.13 18.89
CA CYS A 7 -4.23 -4.10 19.91
C CYS A 7 -3.41 -5.38 19.92
N GLY A 8 -2.45 -5.55 19.01
CA GLY A 8 -1.62 -6.76 18.93
C GLY A 8 -2.38 -8.02 18.50
N ASN A 9 -3.66 -7.92 18.17
CA ASN A 9 -4.47 -9.07 17.78
C ASN A 9 -4.28 -9.41 16.29
N ASN A 10 -4.42 -10.70 15.95
CA ASN A 10 -4.29 -11.17 14.58
C ASN A 10 -5.48 -10.71 13.72
N LEU A 11 -5.20 -10.16 12.54
CA LEU A 11 -6.24 -9.81 11.57
C LEU A 11 -6.67 -11.05 10.78
N LEU A 12 -7.97 -11.17 10.53
CA LEU A 12 -8.54 -12.26 9.73
C LEU A 12 -7.98 -12.19 8.29
N THR A 13 -7.32 -13.26 7.84
CA THR A 13 -6.69 -13.34 6.51
C THR A 13 -7.63 -12.95 5.37
N ARG A 14 -8.93 -13.27 5.49
CA ARG A 14 -9.96 -12.91 4.50
C ARG A 14 -10.14 -11.41 4.32
N GLN A 15 -9.99 -10.62 5.39
CA GLN A 15 -10.03 -9.16 5.32
C GLN A 15 -8.72 -8.57 4.79
N VAL A 16 -7.62 -9.33 4.86
CA VAL A 16 -6.28 -8.89 4.42
C VAL A 16 -6.09 -9.03 2.91
N ILE A 17 -6.73 -10.02 2.28
CA ILE A 17 -6.61 -10.29 0.84
C ILE A 17 -7.23 -9.17 -0.02
N VAL A 18 -8.26 -8.49 0.49
CA VAL A 18 -8.99 -7.44 -0.25
C VAL A 18 -8.42 -6.04 0.01
N ILE A 19 -7.35 -5.91 0.80
CA ILE A 19 -6.85 -4.58 1.16
C ILE A 19 -6.09 -3.96 -0.01
N THR A 20 -6.70 -2.94 -0.60
CA THR A 20 -6.05 -2.02 -1.53
C THR A 20 -5.73 -0.70 -0.82
N ASN A 21 -4.93 0.15 -1.47
CA ASN A 21 -4.53 1.46 -0.95
C ASN A 21 -5.73 2.41 -0.68
N ARG A 22 -6.94 2.08 -1.16
CA ARG A 22 -8.17 2.88 -0.98
C ARG A 22 -9.18 2.30 0.02
N THR A 23 -9.00 1.06 0.45
CA THR A 23 -9.95 0.41 1.37
C THR A 23 -9.51 0.59 2.82
N LYS A 24 -10.41 1.14 3.65
CA LYS A 24 -10.23 1.19 5.10
C LYS A 24 -10.81 -0.07 5.71
N ILE A 25 -10.10 -0.65 6.67
CA ILE A 25 -10.53 -1.84 7.39
C ILE A 25 -10.64 -1.49 8.86
N THR A 26 -11.65 -1.99 9.54
CA THR A 26 -11.79 -1.87 10.98
C THR A 26 -11.31 -3.15 11.67
N CYS A 27 -10.50 -3.02 12.70
CA CYS A 27 -10.17 -4.15 13.55
C CYS A 27 -11.42 -4.59 14.33
N THR A 28 -11.75 -5.88 14.33
CA THR A 28 -12.93 -6.43 15.04
C THR A 28 -12.83 -6.34 16.56
N ARG A 29 -11.63 -6.18 17.12
CA ARG A 29 -11.38 -6.12 18.57
C ARG A 29 -11.28 -4.70 19.12
N CYS A 30 -10.56 -3.82 18.44
CA CYS A 30 -10.31 -2.45 18.92
C CYS A 30 -11.01 -1.37 18.09
N SER A 31 -11.79 -1.76 17.08
CA SER A 31 -12.51 -0.85 16.16
C SER A 31 -11.64 0.20 15.49
N SER A 32 -10.31 0.03 15.52
CA SER A 32 -9.38 0.99 14.93
C SER A 32 -9.46 0.92 13.41
N LYS A 33 -9.57 2.09 12.77
CA LYS A 33 -9.48 2.23 11.31
C LYS A 33 -8.01 2.05 10.89
N LEU A 34 -7.76 1.02 10.10
CA LEU A 34 -6.46 0.65 9.56
C LEU A 34 -6.43 0.99 8.08
N GLN A 35 -5.30 1.51 7.60
CA GLN A 35 -5.04 1.74 6.20
C GLN A 35 -3.73 1.06 5.79
N VAL A 36 -3.71 0.44 4.61
CA VAL A 36 -2.47 0.00 4.00
C VAL A 36 -1.86 1.17 3.27
N LYS A 37 -0.73 1.66 3.77
CA LYS A 37 0.03 2.72 3.12
C LYS A 37 1.04 2.07 2.18
N ASN A 38 0.64 1.86 0.93
CA ASN A 38 1.57 1.45 -0.13
C ASN A 38 1.71 2.58 -1.14
N LYS A 39 2.63 3.51 -0.89
CA LYS A 39 2.67 4.78 -1.66
C LYS A 39 3.27 4.62 -3.06
N ASN A 40 4.11 3.61 -3.31
CA ASN A 40 4.93 3.60 -4.53
C ASN A 40 4.87 2.30 -5.36
N VAL A 41 4.46 1.16 -4.80
CA VAL A 41 4.66 -0.13 -5.52
C VAL A 41 3.56 -0.40 -6.55
N SER A 42 2.31 -0.01 -6.28
CA SER A 42 1.18 -0.32 -7.18
C SER A 42 1.20 0.47 -8.50
N SER A 43 1.71 1.70 -8.49
CA SER A 43 1.79 2.53 -9.69
C SER A 43 2.96 2.15 -10.59
N ILE A 44 4.07 1.70 -10.01
CA ILE A 44 5.28 1.31 -10.76
C ILE A 44 5.05 -0.02 -11.48
N ILE A 45 4.41 -0.99 -10.83
CA ILE A 45 4.11 -2.30 -11.44
C ILE A 45 3.21 -2.15 -12.67
N GLY A 46 2.16 -1.33 -12.58
CA GLY A 46 1.26 -1.07 -13.71
C GLY A 46 1.96 -0.35 -14.87
N GLY A 47 2.79 0.65 -14.58
CA GLY A 47 3.54 1.40 -15.60
C GLY A 47 4.60 0.55 -16.31
N VAL A 48 5.38 -0.23 -15.56
CA VAL A 48 6.42 -1.11 -16.13
C VAL A 48 5.80 -2.25 -16.94
N GLY A 49 4.71 -2.87 -16.43
CA GLY A 49 4.01 -3.93 -17.14
C GLY A 49 3.40 -3.46 -18.48
N GLY A 50 2.77 -2.29 -18.49
CA GLY A 50 2.20 -1.71 -19.71
C GLY A 50 3.28 -1.35 -20.75
N GLY A 51 4.40 -0.75 -20.32
CA GLY A 51 5.50 -0.38 -21.21
C GLY A 51 6.17 -1.58 -21.87
N VAL A 52 6.49 -2.62 -21.10
CA VAL A 52 7.12 -3.84 -21.64
C VAL A 52 6.17 -4.58 -22.58
N GLY A 53 4.89 -4.69 -22.24
CA GLY A 53 3.89 -5.36 -23.09
C GLY A 53 3.70 -4.67 -24.45
N ALA A 54 3.60 -3.34 -24.45
CA ALA A 54 3.48 -2.57 -25.69
C ALA A 54 4.73 -2.67 -26.56
N PHE A 55 5.92 -2.55 -25.95
CA PHE A 55 7.19 -2.66 -26.67
C PHE A 55 7.36 -4.03 -27.31
N LEU A 56 7.12 -5.10 -26.55
CA LEU A 56 7.21 -6.46 -27.07
C LEU A 56 6.16 -6.73 -28.16
N GLY A 57 4.93 -6.23 -28.01
CA GLY A 57 3.88 -6.38 -29.02
C GLY A 57 4.26 -5.77 -30.37
N VAL A 58 4.81 -4.55 -30.37
CA VAL A 58 5.27 -3.87 -31.59
C VAL A 58 6.49 -4.56 -32.19
N PHE A 59 7.49 -4.89 -31.36
CA PHE A 59 8.72 -5.54 -31.81
C PHE A 59 8.46 -6.92 -32.42
N HIS A 60 7.51 -7.68 -31.86
CA HIS A 60 7.13 -8.99 -32.38
C HIS A 60 6.39 -8.87 -33.72
N LEU A 61 5.61 -7.80 -33.93
CA LEU A 61 4.93 -7.52 -35.19
C LEU A 61 5.93 -7.16 -36.30
N GLU A 62 6.89 -6.29 -35.99
CA GLU A 62 7.95 -5.90 -36.93
C GLU A 62 8.88 -7.08 -37.27
N ALA A 63 9.25 -7.89 -36.28
CA ALA A 63 10.08 -9.08 -36.50
C ALA A 63 9.38 -10.15 -37.34
N TRP A 64 8.05 -10.29 -37.24
CA TRP A 64 7.28 -11.23 -38.06
C TRP A 64 7.31 -10.87 -39.55
N ILE A 65 7.33 -9.57 -39.86
CA ILE A 65 7.37 -9.07 -41.25
C ILE A 65 8.76 -9.27 -41.88
N VAL A 66 9.83 -9.22 -41.09
CA VAL A 66 11.22 -9.26 -41.58
C VAL A 66 11.81 -10.67 -41.61
N THR A 67 11.43 -11.52 -40.65
CA THR A 67 11.99 -12.87 -40.49
C THR A 67 10.89 -13.91 -40.63
N ASP A 68 10.73 -14.47 -41.83
CA ASP A 68 9.83 -15.59 -42.16
C ASP A 68 10.16 -16.91 -41.41
N ASN A 69 11.04 -16.85 -40.41
CA ASN A 69 11.51 -17.96 -39.60
C ASN A 69 10.78 -18.01 -38.25
N LEU A 70 9.65 -18.71 -38.25
CA LEU A 70 8.79 -18.94 -37.08
C LEU A 70 9.56 -19.44 -35.85
N VAL A 71 10.59 -20.26 -36.05
CA VAL A 71 11.41 -20.85 -34.98
C VAL A 71 12.11 -19.76 -34.13
N TYR A 72 12.58 -18.69 -34.75
CA TYR A 72 13.30 -17.63 -34.06
C TYR A 72 12.38 -16.79 -33.18
N LEU A 73 11.16 -16.56 -33.64
CA LEU A 73 10.12 -15.85 -32.88
C LEU A 73 9.69 -16.62 -31.64
N TRP A 74 9.46 -17.94 -31.75
CA TRP A 74 9.14 -18.77 -30.59
C TRP A 74 10.27 -18.84 -29.58
N ALA A 75 11.52 -18.95 -30.04
CA ALA A 75 12.69 -18.95 -29.15
C ALA A 75 12.82 -17.61 -28.40
N PHE A 76 12.59 -16.49 -29.07
CA PHE A 76 12.63 -15.15 -28.46
C PHE A 76 11.48 -14.94 -27.47
N ALA A 77 10.26 -15.34 -27.81
CA ALA A 77 9.10 -15.27 -26.92
C ALA A 77 9.30 -16.11 -25.64
N LEU A 78 9.86 -17.32 -25.77
CA LEU A 78 10.19 -18.18 -24.62
C LEU A 78 11.26 -17.55 -23.73
N LEU A 79 12.31 -16.95 -24.32
CA LEU A 79 13.34 -16.24 -23.56
C LEU A 79 12.74 -15.11 -22.72
N LEU A 80 11.87 -14.29 -23.32
CA LEU A 80 11.20 -13.19 -22.64
C LEU A 80 10.26 -13.66 -21.52
N ALA A 81 9.50 -14.74 -21.75
CA ALA A 81 8.65 -15.35 -20.74
C ALA A 81 9.47 -15.87 -19.54
N LEU A 82 10.65 -16.42 -19.79
CA LEU A 82 11.58 -16.90 -18.76
C LEU A 82 12.14 -15.73 -17.94
N ILE A 83 12.56 -14.65 -18.59
CA ILE A 83 13.01 -13.43 -17.90
C ILE A 83 11.88 -12.83 -17.05
N PHE A 84 10.66 -12.78 -17.58
CA PHE A 84 9.50 -12.25 -16.88
C PHE A 84 9.12 -13.07 -15.65
N THR A 85 9.12 -14.41 -15.77
CA THR A 85 8.86 -15.30 -14.63
C THR A 85 9.91 -15.16 -13.55
N VAL A 86 11.20 -15.03 -13.90
CA VAL A 86 12.27 -14.74 -12.93
C VAL A 86 12.05 -13.38 -12.25
N ALA A 87 11.68 -12.35 -13.00
CA ALA A 87 11.39 -11.03 -12.44
C ALA A 87 10.21 -11.05 -11.47
N LEU A 88 9.13 -11.78 -11.79
CA LEU A 88 7.99 -11.96 -10.88
C LEU A 88 8.38 -12.66 -9.58
N LEU A 89 9.17 -13.73 -9.67
CA LEU A 89 9.68 -14.45 -8.48
C LEU A 89 10.56 -13.56 -7.60
N LEU A 90 11.37 -12.68 -8.22
CA LEU A 90 12.16 -11.69 -7.47
C LEU A 90 11.25 -10.66 -6.80
N MET A 91 10.23 -10.16 -7.49
CA MET A 91 9.28 -9.18 -6.94
C MET A 91 8.50 -9.71 -5.74
N GLU A 92 8.16 -11.00 -5.71
CA GLU A 92 7.51 -11.64 -4.56
C GLU A 92 8.30 -11.43 -3.25
N LYS A 93 9.65 -11.41 -3.32
CA LYS A 93 10.49 -11.16 -2.15
C LYS A 93 10.49 -9.70 -1.66
N TYR A 94 10.09 -8.73 -2.48
CA TYR A 94 10.16 -7.30 -2.16
C TYR A 94 8.84 -6.70 -1.65
N VAL A 95 7.70 -7.39 -1.80
CA VAL A 95 6.39 -6.85 -1.39
C VAL A 95 6.11 -7.15 0.09
N GLN A 96 6.82 -6.47 0.98
CA GLN A 96 6.46 -6.41 2.41
C GLN A 96 5.53 -5.21 2.64
N MET A 97 4.22 -5.45 2.78
CA MET A 97 3.24 -4.37 3.05
C MET A 97 3.25 -3.99 4.52
N LYS A 98 3.57 -2.72 4.83
CA LYS A 98 3.45 -2.16 6.18
C LYS A 98 2.03 -1.64 6.43
N VAL A 99 1.31 -2.23 7.39
CA VAL A 99 0.01 -1.73 7.85
C VAL A 99 0.24 -0.60 8.84
N VAL A 100 -0.42 0.55 8.64
CA VAL A 100 -0.31 1.73 9.52
C VAL A 100 -1.71 2.11 10.02
N GLY A 101 -1.83 2.42 11.30
CA GLY A 101 -3.08 2.96 11.87
C GLY A 101 -3.33 4.40 11.42
N GLU A 102 -4.59 4.81 11.27
CA GLU A 102 -4.95 6.21 11.04
C GLU A 102 -4.52 7.05 12.26
N PRO A 103 -3.85 8.21 12.09
CA PRO A 103 -3.58 9.10 13.21
C PRO A 103 -4.91 9.69 13.67
N GLU A 104 -5.29 9.46 14.94
CA GLU A 104 -6.41 10.19 15.55
C GLU A 104 -6.04 11.68 15.56
N PHE A 105 -6.81 12.49 14.83
CA PHE A 105 -6.67 13.94 14.85
C PHE A 105 -7.27 14.42 16.17
N GLU A 106 -6.44 14.41 17.22
CA GLU A 106 -6.85 14.87 18.53
C GLU A 106 -6.99 16.39 18.49
N GLU A 107 -8.24 16.87 18.50
CA GLU A 107 -8.56 18.28 18.49
C GLU A 107 -7.98 18.95 19.76
N ARG A 108 -7.15 19.99 19.58
CA ARG A 108 -6.47 20.68 20.69
C ARG A 108 -7.05 22.08 20.86
N ARG A 109 -7.33 22.46 22.10
CA ARG A 109 -7.74 23.82 22.49
C ARG A 109 -6.69 24.48 23.36
N PHE A 110 -6.57 25.79 23.20
CA PHE A 110 -5.71 26.59 24.07
C PHE A 110 -6.49 27.06 25.30
N CYS A 111 -5.85 26.99 26.47
CA CYS A 111 -6.41 27.52 27.70
C CYS A 111 -6.46 29.05 27.63
N ARG A 112 -7.65 29.64 27.77
CA ARG A 112 -7.83 31.11 27.79
C ARG A 112 -7.12 31.79 28.97
N TYR A 113 -6.81 31.06 30.03
CA TYR A 113 -6.19 31.61 31.24
C TYR A 113 -4.66 31.59 31.25
N CYS A 114 -4.03 30.58 30.64
CA CYS A 114 -2.56 30.42 30.71
C CYS A 114 -1.90 30.12 29.36
N GLY A 115 -2.67 30.06 28.27
CA GLY A 115 -2.17 29.76 26.92
C GLY A 115 -1.70 28.31 26.72
N ALA A 116 -1.82 27.43 27.71
CA ALA A 116 -1.41 26.03 27.57
C ALA A 116 -2.29 25.28 26.55
N GLN A 117 -1.66 24.45 25.73
CA GLN A 117 -2.35 23.58 24.79
C GLN A 117 -2.87 22.34 25.52
N ASN A 118 -4.17 22.07 25.41
CA ASN A 118 -4.85 20.94 26.05
C ASN A 118 -5.70 20.18 25.03
N GLN A 119 -6.01 18.92 25.31
CA GLN A 119 -6.93 18.12 24.49
C GLN A 119 -8.37 18.65 24.64
N LEU A 120 -9.19 18.59 23.59
CA LEU A 120 -10.59 19.04 23.68
C LEU A 120 -11.40 18.26 24.72
N SER A 121 -11.02 17.01 25.00
CA SER A 121 -11.67 16.11 25.95
C SER A 121 -11.40 16.47 27.42
N THR A 122 -10.44 17.34 27.72
CA THR A 122 -10.10 17.68 29.11
C THR A 122 -11.02 18.78 29.65
N ALA A 123 -11.80 18.45 30.69
CA ALA A 123 -12.65 19.43 31.39
C ALA A 123 -11.85 20.49 32.17
N PHE A 124 -10.58 20.21 32.48
CA PHE A 124 -9.69 21.08 33.24
C PHE A 124 -8.34 21.23 32.54
N CYS A 125 -7.75 22.41 32.63
CA CYS A 125 -6.42 22.67 32.11
C CYS A 125 -5.36 21.85 32.84
N GLN A 126 -4.58 21.05 32.11
CA GLN A 126 -3.49 20.24 32.67
C GLN A 126 -2.35 21.08 33.27
N ARG A 127 -2.23 22.35 32.90
CA ARG A 127 -1.19 23.26 33.40
C ARG A 127 -1.63 24.09 34.60
N CYS A 128 -2.85 24.63 34.59
CA CYS A 128 -3.30 25.59 35.60
C CYS A 128 -4.53 25.13 36.41
N GLY A 129 -5.09 23.95 36.12
CA GLY A 129 -6.23 23.38 36.85
C GLY A 129 -7.57 24.08 36.65
N LYS A 130 -7.63 25.19 35.91
CA LYS A 130 -8.89 25.91 35.66
C LYS A 130 -9.78 25.13 34.70
N LYS A 131 -11.10 25.17 34.96
CA LYS A 131 -12.12 24.57 34.10
C LYS A 131 -12.04 25.17 32.69
N MET A 132 -12.18 24.30 31.70
CA MET A 132 -12.16 24.67 30.29
C MET A 132 -13.58 24.82 29.78
N ASP A 133 -14.00 26.06 29.51
CA ASP A 133 -15.32 26.39 28.92
C ASP A 133 -15.25 26.38 27.40
#